data_AF-Q11ZQ2-F1
#
_entry.id   AF-Q11ZQ2-F1
#
_cell.length_a   1.000
_cell.length_b   1.000
_cell.length_c   1.000
_cell.angle_alpha   90.00
_cell.angle_beta   90.00
_cell.angle_gamma   90.00
#
_symmetry.space_group_name_H-M   'P 1'
#
loop_
_entity.id
_entity.type
_entity.pdbx_description
1 polymer ?
#
loop_
_entity_poly.entity_id
_entity_poly.type
_entity_poly.pdbx_seq_one_letter_code
_entity_poly.pdbx_strand_id
1 'polypeptide(L)'
;MKANRRRRPNEQGWIEVMRRFDGAGTTAVEATLRRATAALGLAPSRRVDNGPPRNLPAALDNRPMTSISSQILVEAVLRFDRMTFQDRERLAEEIHARQPNLFFSVLVLQRYGATLEQIEVVLNLLLVFYEAMKISGRAWPIISEDVQERCLRRISARVRFIEGMTQQQQVQATSAAIADHPEQQLLAFVFGKFKEHHLLGIETETQKMLMLAALNLVECIAETAPRTTK
;
A
#
# COMPACT_ATOMS: atom_id res chain seq x y z
N MET A 1 -11.01 36.41 -22.29
CA MET A 1 -9.59 36.19 -21.94
C MET A 1 -9.39 34.71 -21.60
N LYS A 2 -8.72 33.94 -22.47
CA LYS A 2 -8.41 32.51 -22.22
C LYS A 2 -7.13 32.43 -21.39
N ALA A 3 -7.25 32.04 -20.12
CA ALA A 3 -6.10 31.80 -19.26
C ALA A 3 -5.43 30.48 -19.66
N ASN A 4 -4.32 30.62 -20.39
CA ASN A 4 -3.43 29.54 -20.78
C ASN A 4 -2.67 29.03 -19.53
N ARG A 5 -3.24 28.05 -18.81
CA ARG A 5 -2.51 27.32 -17.77
C ARG A 5 -1.47 26.43 -18.42
N ARG A 6 -0.26 26.97 -18.64
CA ARG A 6 0.94 26.18 -18.87
C ARG A 6 1.15 25.29 -17.64
N ARG A 7 0.77 24.01 -17.73
CA ARG A 7 1.17 22.97 -16.77
C ARG A 7 2.69 22.92 -16.75
N ARG A 8 3.28 22.82 -15.56
CA ARG A 8 4.74 22.79 -15.43
C ARG A 8 5.26 21.46 -16.02
N PRO A 9 6.40 21.43 -16.73
CA PRO A 9 6.91 20.23 -17.41
C PRO A 9 7.15 19.01 -16.49
N ASN A 10 7.28 19.26 -15.19
CA ASN A 10 7.52 18.26 -14.14
C ASN A 10 6.24 17.58 -13.62
N GLU A 11 5.04 18.02 -13.98
CA GLU A 11 3.77 17.42 -13.51
C GLU A 11 3.28 16.28 -14.42
N GLN A 12 3.68 16.28 -15.71
CA GLN A 12 3.31 15.24 -16.66
C GLN A 12 4.09 13.92 -16.44
N GLY A 13 5.29 14.00 -15.86
CA GLY A 13 6.11 12.83 -15.52
C GLY A 13 5.44 11.90 -14.51
N TRP A 14 4.96 12.46 -13.40
CA TRP A 14 4.28 11.72 -12.32
C TRP A 14 3.01 11.03 -12.79
N ILE A 15 2.21 11.73 -13.60
CA ILE A 15 0.96 11.21 -14.16
C ILE A 15 1.26 10.02 -15.09
N GLU A 16 2.31 10.13 -15.90
CA GLU A 16 2.67 9.10 -16.88
C GLU A 16 3.35 7.88 -16.22
N VAL A 17 4.19 8.08 -15.20
CA VAL A 17 4.75 6.98 -14.40
C VAL A 17 3.63 6.21 -13.70
N MET A 18 2.66 6.91 -13.09
CA MET A 18 1.55 6.27 -12.34
C MET A 18 0.49 5.64 -13.26
N ARG A 19 0.24 6.23 -14.44
CA ARG A 19 -0.55 5.59 -15.51
C ARG A 19 0.14 4.33 -16.07
N ARG A 20 1.47 4.21 -15.97
CA ARG A 20 2.22 3.01 -16.37
C ARG A 20 2.30 1.96 -15.27
N PHE A 21 2.25 2.36 -13.99
CA PHE A 21 1.95 1.45 -12.87
C PHE A 21 0.64 0.69 -13.13
N ASP A 22 -0.37 1.35 -13.73
CA ASP A 22 -1.66 0.76 -14.13
C ASP A 22 -1.56 -0.32 -15.24
N GLY A 23 -0.51 -0.30 -16.07
CA GLY A 23 -0.34 -1.25 -17.17
C GLY A 23 0.47 -2.51 -16.81
N ALA A 24 1.63 -2.32 -16.18
CA ALA A 24 2.58 -3.42 -15.90
C ALA A 24 2.55 -3.91 -14.44
N GLY A 25 2.26 -3.01 -13.49
CA GLY A 25 2.10 -3.34 -12.07
C GLY A 25 0.78 -4.07 -11.83
N THR A 26 -0.31 -3.61 -12.46
CA THR A 26 -1.64 -4.21 -12.32
C THR A 26 -1.69 -5.65 -12.79
N THR A 27 -0.98 -6.06 -13.84
CA THR A 27 -0.97 -7.45 -14.29
C THR A 27 -0.19 -8.38 -13.35
N ALA A 28 0.96 -7.94 -12.82
CA ALA A 28 1.75 -8.71 -11.88
C ALA A 28 1.11 -8.77 -10.47
N VAL A 29 0.52 -7.66 -10.04
CA VAL A 29 -0.22 -7.52 -8.78
C VAL A 29 -1.58 -8.21 -8.86
N GLU A 30 -2.33 -8.10 -9.97
CA GLU A 30 -3.54 -8.92 -10.20
C GLU A 30 -3.18 -10.40 -10.32
N ALA A 31 -2.08 -10.78 -10.95
CA ALA A 31 -1.66 -12.18 -10.99
C ALA A 31 -1.27 -12.70 -9.60
N THR A 32 -0.72 -11.85 -8.74
CA THR A 32 -0.35 -12.22 -7.36
C THR A 32 -1.57 -12.25 -6.44
N LEU A 33 -2.48 -11.27 -6.54
CA LEU A 33 -3.78 -11.25 -5.87
C LEU A 33 -4.66 -12.41 -6.32
N ARG A 34 -4.80 -12.66 -7.64
CA ARG A 34 -5.54 -13.82 -8.17
C ARG A 34 -4.92 -15.14 -7.69
N ARG A 35 -3.58 -15.25 -7.64
CA ARG A 35 -2.91 -16.45 -7.09
C ARG A 35 -3.15 -16.60 -5.58
N ALA A 36 -3.11 -15.52 -4.81
CA ALA A 36 -3.41 -15.54 -3.38
C ALA A 36 -4.89 -15.90 -3.12
N THR A 37 -5.84 -15.32 -3.86
CA THR A 37 -7.27 -15.62 -3.78
C THR A 37 -7.58 -17.06 -4.22
N ALA A 38 -6.88 -17.58 -5.24
CA ALA A 38 -7.01 -18.97 -5.69
C ALA A 38 -6.42 -19.97 -4.68
N ALA A 39 -5.27 -19.65 -4.07
CA ALA A 39 -4.65 -20.48 -3.02
C ALA A 39 -5.47 -20.51 -1.72
N LEU A 40 -6.33 -19.51 -1.50
CA LEU A 40 -7.22 -19.38 -0.34
C LEU A 40 -8.65 -19.90 -0.60
N GLY A 41 -8.94 -20.47 -1.78
CA GLY A 41 -10.18 -21.21 -2.04
C GLY A 41 -11.47 -20.38 -2.17
N LEU A 42 -11.38 -19.08 -2.45
CA LEU A 42 -12.54 -18.16 -2.50
C LEU A 42 -13.15 -17.96 -3.92
N ALA A 43 -12.98 -18.92 -4.83
CA ALA A 43 -13.67 -18.97 -6.14
C ALA A 43 -14.36 -20.33 -6.33
N PRO A 44 -15.48 -20.41 -7.08
CA PRO A 44 -16.32 -21.61 -7.11
C PRO A 44 -15.58 -22.82 -7.66
N SER A 45 -15.71 -23.90 -6.88
CA SER A 45 -15.05 -25.20 -6.95
C SER A 45 -14.85 -25.77 -8.37
N ARG A 46 -13.60 -26.12 -8.68
CA ARG A 46 -13.27 -27.35 -9.45
C ARG A 46 -12.05 -28.02 -8.83
N ARG A 47 -12.24 -29.26 -8.40
CA ARG A 47 -11.24 -30.20 -7.87
C ARG A 47 -10.08 -30.39 -8.85
N VAL A 48 -8.84 -30.36 -8.36
CA VAL A 48 -7.73 -31.16 -8.91
C VAL A 48 -6.86 -31.67 -7.76
N ASP A 49 -6.36 -32.89 -7.98
CA ASP A 49 -5.72 -33.89 -7.14
C ASP A 49 -4.41 -33.49 -6.44
N ASN A 50 -4.15 -34.05 -5.26
CA ASN A 50 -2.95 -33.83 -4.43
C ASN A 50 -1.90 -34.93 -4.63
N GLY A 51 -0.72 -34.58 -5.17
CA GLY A 51 0.51 -35.35 -5.02
C GLY A 51 1.44 -34.71 -3.98
N PRO A 52 2.25 -35.47 -3.22
CA PRO A 52 3.01 -34.93 -2.09
C PRO A 52 4.26 -34.16 -2.56
N PRO A 53 4.69 -33.09 -1.86
CA PRO A 53 5.87 -32.34 -2.27
C PRO A 53 7.16 -33.03 -1.84
N ARG A 54 8.12 -33.08 -2.79
CA ARG A 54 9.52 -33.46 -2.58
C ARG A 54 10.24 -32.40 -1.75
N ASN A 55 10.93 -32.85 -0.69
CA ASN A 55 11.84 -32.04 0.11
C ASN A 55 12.97 -31.44 -0.74
N LEU A 56 13.13 -30.11 -0.70
CA LEU A 56 14.38 -29.42 -1.05
C LEU A 56 15.01 -28.85 0.23
N PRO A 57 16.35 -28.86 0.34
CA PRO A 57 17.05 -28.39 1.54
C PRO A 57 17.02 -26.87 1.69
N ALA A 58 17.04 -26.44 2.96
CA ALA A 58 17.05 -25.06 3.42
C ALA A 58 18.27 -24.28 2.90
N ALA A 59 18.12 -23.59 1.78
CA ALA A 59 18.95 -22.44 1.46
C ALA A 59 18.44 -21.25 2.29
N LEU A 60 19.36 -20.58 2.99
CA LEU A 60 19.12 -19.40 3.82
C LEU A 60 18.29 -18.35 3.05
N ASP A 61 16.99 -18.33 3.32
CA ASP A 61 16.03 -17.34 2.80
C ASP A 61 16.30 -16.01 3.51
N ASN A 62 17.27 -15.25 2.99
CA ASN A 62 17.61 -13.91 3.44
C ASN A 62 16.68 -12.85 2.83
N ARG A 63 15.45 -13.25 2.45
CA ARG A 63 14.40 -12.29 2.08
C ARG A 63 14.03 -11.48 3.32
N PRO A 64 13.88 -10.15 3.21
CA PRO A 64 13.36 -9.35 4.32
C PRO A 64 12.00 -9.95 4.72
N MET A 65 11.91 -10.44 5.94
CA MET A 65 10.69 -11.11 6.41
C MET A 65 9.54 -10.11 6.43
N THR A 66 8.50 -10.38 5.64
CA THR A 66 7.24 -9.64 5.66
C THR A 66 6.69 -9.62 7.08
N SER A 67 6.46 -8.45 7.64
CA SER A 67 5.94 -8.31 9.00
C SER A 67 4.43 -8.53 9.06
N ILE A 68 3.73 -8.13 7.99
CA ILE A 68 2.32 -8.43 7.75
C ILE A 68 2.23 -9.45 6.61
N SER A 69 1.96 -10.70 6.95
CA SER A 69 1.75 -11.75 5.95
C SER A 69 0.43 -11.55 5.19
N SER A 70 0.29 -12.19 4.02
CA SER A 70 -0.98 -12.20 3.27
C SER A 70 -2.15 -12.69 4.12
N GLN A 71 -1.93 -13.69 4.99
CA GLN A 71 -2.97 -14.24 5.85
C GLN A 71 -3.45 -13.21 6.88
N ILE A 72 -2.50 -12.50 7.52
CA ILE A 72 -2.82 -11.44 8.48
C ILE A 72 -3.60 -10.32 7.80
N LEU A 73 -3.18 -9.90 6.60
CA LEU A 73 -3.88 -8.85 5.86
C LEU A 73 -5.30 -9.28 5.47
N VAL A 74 -5.48 -10.49 4.95
CA VAL A 74 -6.81 -11.02 4.61
C VAL A 74 -7.71 -11.08 5.83
N GLU A 75 -7.19 -11.56 6.97
CA GLU A 75 -7.95 -11.58 8.21
C GLU A 75 -8.34 -10.16 8.67
N ALA A 76 -7.41 -9.19 8.58
CA ALA A 76 -7.69 -7.80 8.92
C ALA A 76 -8.80 -7.20 8.04
N VAL A 77 -8.77 -7.46 6.73
CA VAL A 77 -9.83 -7.04 5.80
C VAL A 77 -11.17 -7.66 6.18
N LEU A 78 -11.21 -8.98 6.42
CA LEU A 78 -12.45 -9.66 6.81
C LEU A 78 -12.99 -9.17 8.15
N ARG A 79 -12.13 -8.83 9.11
CA ARG A 79 -12.57 -8.20 10.38
C ARG A 79 -13.13 -6.81 10.13
N PHE A 80 -12.42 -5.98 9.37
CA PHE A 80 -12.86 -4.63 9.03
C PHE A 80 -14.21 -4.60 8.28
N ASP A 81 -14.43 -5.54 7.36
CA ASP A 81 -15.68 -5.65 6.61
C ASP A 81 -16.87 -6.05 7.49
N ARG A 82 -16.61 -6.72 8.62
CA ARG A 82 -17.63 -7.10 9.61
C ARG A 82 -17.85 -6.04 10.68
N MET A 83 -16.99 -5.03 10.77
CA MET A 83 -17.12 -3.96 11.77
C MET A 83 -18.32 -3.08 11.50
N THR A 84 -19.07 -2.77 12.55
CA THR A 84 -20.09 -1.72 12.51
C THR A 84 -19.43 -0.34 12.46
N PHE A 85 -20.21 0.71 12.21
CA PHE A 85 -19.73 2.09 12.30
C PHE A 85 -19.11 2.38 13.68
N GLN A 86 -19.75 1.94 14.77
CA GLN A 86 -19.25 2.14 16.14
C GLN A 86 -17.93 1.41 16.38
N ASP A 87 -17.74 0.22 15.79
CA ASP A 87 -16.47 -0.51 15.90
C ASP A 87 -15.34 0.24 15.17
N ARG A 88 -15.63 0.80 13.99
CA ARG A 88 -14.66 1.61 13.22
C ARG A 88 -14.31 2.91 13.93
N GLU A 89 -15.29 3.56 14.56
CA GLU A 89 -15.07 4.77 15.37
C GLU A 89 -14.14 4.46 16.55
N ARG A 90 -14.41 3.38 17.30
CA ARG A 90 -13.54 2.95 18.40
C ARG A 90 -12.13 2.60 17.91
N LEU A 91 -12.02 1.96 16.74
CA LEU A 91 -10.72 1.67 16.14
C LEU A 91 -9.97 2.96 15.76
N ALA A 92 -10.67 3.96 15.24
CA ALA A 92 -10.08 5.27 14.93
C ALA A 92 -9.60 5.99 16.20
N GLU A 93 -10.36 5.93 17.30
CA GLU A 93 -9.92 6.44 18.61
C GLU A 93 -8.67 5.72 19.12
N GLU A 94 -8.62 4.39 18.96
CA GLU A 94 -7.45 3.60 19.33
C GLU A 94 -6.21 4.01 18.51
N ILE A 95 -6.37 4.19 17.19
CA ILE A 95 -5.30 4.65 16.31
C ILE A 95 -4.87 6.06 16.69
N HIS A 96 -5.79 6.97 17.00
CA HIS A 96 -5.43 8.31 17.47
C HIS A 96 -4.60 8.25 18.77
N ALA A 97 -4.96 7.36 19.70
CA ALA A 97 -4.21 7.20 20.95
C ALA A 97 -2.83 6.51 20.77
N ARG A 98 -2.72 5.54 19.85
CA ARG A 98 -1.54 4.67 19.70
C ARG A 98 -0.62 5.04 18.54
N GLN A 99 -1.16 5.66 17.50
CA GLN A 99 -0.47 6.04 16.27
C GLN A 99 -0.96 7.43 15.79
N PRO A 100 -0.90 8.48 16.64
CA PRO A 100 -1.48 9.79 16.34
C PRO A 100 -0.94 10.38 15.02
N ASN A 101 0.35 10.22 14.74
CA ASN A 101 0.96 10.79 13.54
C ASN A 101 0.45 10.13 12.25
N LEU A 102 0.23 8.81 12.26
CA LEU A 102 -0.42 8.13 11.13
C LEU A 102 -1.83 8.66 10.92
N PHE A 103 -2.60 8.80 12.00
CA PHE A 103 -3.96 9.32 11.94
C PHE A 103 -4.02 10.74 11.38
N PHE A 104 -3.23 11.66 11.93
CA PHE A 104 -3.20 13.05 11.48
C PHE A 104 -2.66 13.21 10.05
N SER A 105 -1.74 12.33 9.62
CA SER A 105 -1.24 12.33 8.23
C SER A 105 -2.33 12.00 7.20
N VAL A 106 -3.39 11.29 7.60
CA VAL A 106 -4.57 11.07 6.77
C VAL A 106 -5.51 12.28 6.82
N LEU A 107 -5.78 12.81 8.01
CA LEU A 107 -6.71 13.95 8.18
C LEU A 107 -6.21 15.23 7.50
N VAL A 108 -4.89 15.45 7.44
CA VAL A 108 -4.30 16.63 6.79
C VAL A 108 -4.57 16.66 5.28
N LEU A 109 -4.98 15.55 4.66
CA LEU A 109 -5.34 15.48 3.23
C LEU A 109 -6.46 16.46 2.86
N GLN A 110 -7.33 16.81 3.81
CA GLN A 110 -8.35 17.85 3.62
C GLN A 110 -7.74 19.21 3.25
N ARG A 111 -6.57 19.56 3.81
CA ARG A 111 -5.85 20.80 3.48
C ARG A 111 -5.32 20.83 2.05
N TYR A 112 -5.22 19.67 1.41
CA TYR A 112 -4.87 19.52 -0.01
C TYR A 112 -6.10 19.40 -0.93
N GLY A 113 -7.29 19.70 -0.41
CA GLY A 113 -8.54 19.72 -1.17
C GLY A 113 -9.19 18.34 -1.34
N ALA A 114 -8.76 17.32 -0.59
CA ALA A 114 -9.40 16.01 -0.63
C ALA A 114 -10.82 16.08 -0.08
N THR A 115 -11.77 15.44 -0.75
CA THR A 115 -13.14 15.28 -0.24
C THR A 115 -13.17 14.30 0.92
N LEU A 116 -14.25 14.32 1.72
CA LEU A 116 -14.42 13.36 2.81
C LEU A 116 -14.42 11.91 2.30
N GLU A 117 -15.06 11.65 1.15
CA GLU A 117 -15.06 10.33 0.50
C GLU A 117 -13.64 9.87 0.12
N GLN A 118 -12.81 10.78 -0.38
CA GLN A 118 -11.41 10.47 -0.73
C GLN A 118 -10.55 10.21 0.50
N ILE A 119 -10.76 11.00 1.57
CA ILE A 119 -10.08 10.79 2.85
C ILE A 119 -10.51 9.45 3.46
N GLU A 120 -11.79 9.10 3.36
CA GLU A 120 -12.34 7.83 3.84
C GLU A 120 -11.64 6.63 3.21
N VAL A 121 -11.28 6.68 1.93
CA VAL A 121 -10.50 5.60 1.27
C VAL A 121 -9.16 5.37 1.99
N VAL A 122 -8.42 6.44 2.27
CA VAL A 122 -7.11 6.34 2.93
C VAL A 122 -7.26 6.02 4.42
N LEU A 123 -8.32 6.50 5.05
CA LEU A 123 -8.65 6.17 6.44
C LEU A 123 -8.99 4.68 6.60
N ASN A 124 -9.77 4.11 5.68
CA ASN A 124 -10.10 2.70 5.67
C ASN A 124 -8.85 1.83 5.46
N LEU A 125 -7.90 2.26 4.62
CA LEU A 125 -6.59 1.61 4.51
C LEU A 125 -5.85 1.63 5.86
N LEU A 126 -5.80 2.77 6.54
CA LEU A 126 -5.17 2.90 7.85
C LEU A 126 -5.84 1.99 8.91
N LEU A 127 -7.17 1.92 8.93
CA LEU A 127 -7.92 1.03 9.83
C LEU A 127 -7.57 -0.45 9.59
N VAL A 128 -7.57 -0.88 8.33
CA VAL A 128 -7.19 -2.26 7.95
C VAL A 128 -5.74 -2.55 8.33
N PHE A 129 -4.82 -1.63 8.06
CA PHE A 129 -3.40 -1.81 8.39
C PHE A 129 -3.17 -1.88 9.89
N TYR A 130 -3.86 -1.06 10.67
CA TYR A 130 -3.76 -1.10 12.12
C TYR A 130 -4.36 -2.39 12.70
N GLU A 131 -5.47 -2.90 12.15
CA GLU A 131 -5.97 -4.24 12.51
C GLU A 131 -4.97 -5.34 12.15
N ALA A 132 -4.30 -5.25 10.99
CA ALA A 132 -3.24 -6.18 10.63
C ALA A 132 -2.06 -6.12 11.61
N MET A 133 -1.65 -4.92 12.05
CA MET A 133 -0.64 -4.72 13.09
C MET A 133 -1.06 -5.40 14.40
N LYS A 134 -2.32 -5.27 14.82
CA LYS A 134 -2.87 -5.93 16.02
C LYS A 134 -2.87 -7.45 15.90
N ILE A 135 -3.40 -7.98 14.78
CA ILE A 135 -3.47 -9.43 14.51
C ILE A 135 -2.08 -10.05 14.47
N SER A 136 -1.07 -9.31 13.99
CA SER A 136 0.32 -9.81 13.95
C SER A 136 0.89 -10.18 15.34
N GLY A 137 0.28 -9.69 16.43
CA GLY A 137 0.72 -9.94 17.79
C GLY A 137 2.08 -9.31 18.14
N ARG A 138 2.63 -8.45 17.26
CA ARG A 138 3.92 -7.81 17.47
C ARG A 138 3.77 -6.49 18.23
N ALA A 139 4.81 -6.10 18.96
CA ALA A 139 4.89 -4.80 19.61
C ALA A 139 5.34 -3.73 18.61
N TRP A 140 4.39 -2.96 18.09
CA TRP A 140 4.67 -1.89 17.12
C TRP A 140 5.04 -0.59 17.85
N PRO A 141 6.15 0.07 17.49
CA PRO A 141 6.47 1.38 18.05
C PRO A 141 5.49 2.44 17.51
N ILE A 142 5.39 3.56 18.22
CA ILE A 142 4.70 4.74 17.68
C ILE A 142 5.51 5.25 16.48
N ILE A 143 4.88 5.36 15.33
CA ILE A 143 5.49 5.92 14.13
C ILE A 143 5.60 7.43 14.30
N SER A 144 6.82 7.93 14.50
CA SER A 144 7.12 9.36 14.66
C SER A 144 6.99 10.13 13.33
N GLU A 145 6.79 11.44 13.39
CA GLU A 145 6.83 12.33 12.22
C GLU A 145 8.16 12.18 11.43
N ASP A 146 9.29 12.04 12.12
CA ASP A 146 10.60 11.83 11.47
C ASP A 146 10.64 10.53 10.63
N VAL A 147 9.95 9.48 11.07
CA VAL A 147 9.82 8.22 10.32
C VAL A 147 8.97 8.46 9.09
N GLN A 148 7.83 9.13 9.23
CA GLN A 148 6.96 9.48 8.10
C GLN A 148 7.70 10.31 7.07
N GLU A 149 8.44 11.33 7.51
CA GLU A 149 9.22 12.19 6.63
C GLU A 149 10.31 11.40 5.89
N ARG A 150 11.07 10.54 6.58
CA ARG A 150 12.07 9.68 5.94
C ARG A 150 11.45 8.73 4.91
N CYS A 151 10.32 8.09 5.25
CA CYS A 151 9.60 7.21 4.33
C CYS A 151 9.11 7.99 3.10
N LEU A 152 8.55 9.20 3.30
CA LEU A 152 8.07 10.04 2.22
C LEU A 152 9.21 10.54 1.31
N ARG A 153 10.35 10.90 1.89
CA ARG A 153 11.58 11.24 1.14
C ARG A 153 12.06 10.05 0.31
N ARG A 154 12.04 8.82 0.86
CA ARG A 154 12.41 7.59 0.14
C ARG A 154 11.50 7.33 -1.04
N ILE A 155 10.17 7.41 -0.84
CA ILE A 155 9.18 7.28 -1.93
C ILE A 155 9.44 8.35 -3.01
N SER A 156 9.58 9.62 -2.58
CA SER A 156 9.77 10.75 -3.50
C SER A 156 11.06 10.62 -4.31
N ALA A 157 12.16 10.19 -3.68
CA ALA A 157 13.44 9.97 -4.35
C ALA A 157 13.34 8.83 -5.38
N ARG A 158 12.67 7.72 -5.01
CA ARG A 158 12.47 6.58 -5.90
C ARG A 158 11.68 6.97 -7.14
N VAL A 159 10.61 7.75 -6.99
CA VAL A 159 9.83 8.17 -8.15
C VAL A 159 10.62 9.14 -9.03
N ARG A 160 11.30 10.15 -8.47
CA ARG A 160 12.17 11.06 -9.25
C ARG A 160 13.25 10.30 -10.03
N PHE A 161 13.82 9.26 -9.43
CA PHE A 161 14.79 8.40 -10.09
C PHE A 161 14.19 7.65 -11.28
N ILE A 162 12.99 7.07 -11.11
CA ILE A 162 12.25 6.39 -12.17
C ILE A 162 11.86 7.37 -13.29
N GLU A 163 11.41 8.59 -12.97
CA GLU A 163 11.04 9.60 -13.97
C GLU A 163 12.17 9.94 -14.96
N GLY A 164 13.42 9.92 -14.50
CA GLY A 164 14.59 10.19 -15.35
C GLY A 164 14.93 9.08 -16.35
N MET A 165 14.22 7.95 -16.33
CA MET A 165 14.52 6.77 -17.15
C MET A 165 13.72 6.68 -18.44
N THR A 166 14.19 5.84 -19.37
CA THR A 166 13.40 5.44 -20.55
C THR A 166 12.17 4.61 -20.14
N GLN A 167 11.16 4.52 -21.01
CA GLN A 167 9.91 3.83 -20.69
C GLN A 167 10.11 2.36 -20.29
N GLN A 168 10.97 1.62 -20.99
CA GLN A 168 11.27 0.22 -20.66
C GLN A 168 11.97 0.10 -19.30
N GLN A 169 12.89 1.00 -19.00
CA GLN A 169 13.57 1.05 -17.70
C GLN A 169 12.62 1.44 -16.56
N GLN A 170 11.66 2.33 -16.81
CA GLN A 170 10.64 2.70 -15.83
C GLN A 170 9.79 1.51 -15.41
N VAL A 171 9.32 0.71 -16.38
CA VAL A 171 8.56 -0.52 -16.12
C VAL A 171 9.39 -1.50 -15.30
N GLN A 172 10.65 -1.71 -15.68
CA GLN A 172 11.55 -2.62 -14.96
C GLN A 172 11.84 -2.15 -13.53
N ALA A 173 12.21 -0.88 -13.36
CA ALA A 173 12.53 -0.29 -12.06
C ALA A 173 11.32 -0.27 -11.12
N THR A 174 10.13 -0.03 -11.67
CA THR A 174 8.86 -0.10 -10.94
C THR A 174 8.58 -1.53 -10.47
N SER A 175 8.67 -2.51 -11.37
CA SER A 175 8.45 -3.92 -11.05
C SER A 175 9.42 -4.40 -9.97
N ALA A 176 10.70 -4.06 -10.10
CA ALA A 176 11.72 -4.36 -9.11
C ALA A 176 11.43 -3.70 -7.76
N ALA A 177 11.05 -2.42 -7.75
CA ALA A 177 10.71 -1.71 -6.51
C ALA A 177 9.52 -2.33 -5.76
N ILE A 178 8.52 -2.85 -6.47
CA ILE A 178 7.40 -3.57 -5.87
C ILE A 178 7.86 -4.94 -5.36
N ALA A 179 8.62 -5.68 -6.18
CA ALA A 179 9.09 -7.03 -5.88
C ALA A 179 10.12 -7.08 -4.73
N ASP A 180 10.84 -5.99 -4.48
CA ASP A 180 11.81 -5.88 -3.39
C ASP A 180 11.20 -5.27 -2.11
N HIS A 181 9.96 -4.77 -2.17
CA HIS A 181 9.31 -4.21 -0.98
C HIS A 181 9.00 -5.31 0.04
N PRO A 182 9.27 -5.12 1.34
CA PRO A 182 9.00 -6.14 2.37
C PRO A 182 7.50 -6.35 2.63
N GLU A 183 6.66 -5.37 2.32
CA GLU A 183 5.19 -5.45 2.51
C GLU A 183 4.44 -5.38 1.17
N GLN A 184 4.76 -6.29 0.24
CA GLN A 184 4.18 -6.29 -1.12
C GLN A 184 2.66 -6.41 -1.11
N GLN A 185 2.13 -7.14 -0.13
CA GLN A 185 0.72 -7.39 0.07
C GLN A 185 -0.01 -6.10 0.44
N LEU A 186 0.58 -5.27 1.32
CA LEU A 186 0.03 -3.97 1.68
C LEU A 186 0.03 -3.03 0.47
N LEU A 187 1.13 -2.99 -0.30
CA LEU A 187 1.18 -2.21 -1.55
C LEU A 187 0.10 -2.66 -2.55
N ALA A 188 -0.04 -3.97 -2.76
CA ALA A 188 -1.05 -4.54 -3.64
C ALA A 188 -2.47 -4.14 -3.20
N PHE A 189 -2.74 -4.14 -1.89
CA PHE A 189 -4.01 -3.72 -1.33
C PHE A 189 -4.27 -2.22 -1.54
N VAL A 190 -3.27 -1.35 -1.32
CA VAL A 190 -3.38 0.08 -1.63
C VAL A 190 -3.76 0.29 -3.09
N PHE A 191 -3.02 -0.32 -4.02
CA PHE A 191 -3.31 -0.15 -5.45
C PHE A 191 -4.69 -0.71 -5.83
N GLY A 192 -5.10 -1.84 -5.24
CA GLY A 192 -6.44 -2.38 -5.41
C GLY A 192 -7.53 -1.40 -4.98
N LYS A 193 -7.42 -0.82 -3.77
CA LYS A 193 -8.38 0.17 -3.27
C LYS A 193 -8.39 1.45 -4.10
N PHE A 194 -7.22 1.96 -4.49
CA PHE A 194 -7.17 3.13 -5.36
C PHE A 194 -7.78 2.85 -6.74
N LYS A 195 -7.70 1.61 -7.25
CA LYS A 195 -8.35 1.22 -8.51
C LYS A 195 -9.88 1.25 -8.37
N GLU A 196 -10.40 0.60 -7.32
CA GLU A 196 -11.83 0.51 -6.99
C GLU A 196 -12.48 1.90 -6.89
N HIS A 197 -11.72 2.89 -6.40
CA HIS A 197 -12.20 4.26 -6.20
C HIS A 197 -11.76 5.26 -7.30
N HIS A 198 -11.22 4.79 -8.44
CA HIS A 198 -10.76 5.62 -9.55
C HIS A 198 -9.68 6.67 -9.17
N LEU A 199 -8.82 6.34 -8.21
CA LEU A 199 -7.73 7.19 -7.70
C LEU A 199 -6.35 6.81 -8.25
N LEU A 200 -6.24 5.72 -9.04
CA LEU A 200 -4.96 5.33 -9.67
C LEU A 200 -4.52 6.29 -10.78
N GLY A 201 -5.47 6.80 -11.56
CA GLY A 201 -5.21 7.80 -12.60
C GLY A 201 -5.02 9.18 -11.97
N ILE A 202 -3.86 9.41 -11.35
CA ILE A 202 -3.54 10.70 -10.73
C ILE A 202 -3.61 11.79 -11.80
N GLU A 203 -4.57 12.69 -11.67
CA GLU A 203 -4.78 13.84 -12.57
C GLU A 203 -4.64 15.18 -11.85
N THR A 204 -4.75 15.16 -10.52
CA THR A 204 -4.76 16.33 -9.64
C THR A 204 -3.69 16.21 -8.56
N GLU A 205 -3.24 17.35 -8.04
CA GLU A 205 -2.32 17.37 -6.89
C GLU A 205 -2.96 16.71 -5.66
N THR A 206 -4.27 16.84 -5.48
CA THR A 206 -5.03 16.15 -4.44
C THR A 206 -4.90 14.63 -4.54
N GLN A 207 -5.14 14.04 -5.72
CA GLN A 207 -4.97 12.60 -5.93
C GLN A 207 -3.53 12.13 -5.71
N LYS A 208 -2.55 12.96 -6.09
CA LYS A 208 -1.14 12.69 -5.81
C LYS A 208 -0.88 12.65 -4.29
N MET A 209 -1.44 13.59 -3.53
CA MET A 209 -1.29 13.61 -2.08
C MET A 209 -1.98 12.41 -1.42
N LEU A 210 -3.15 11.99 -1.89
CA LEU A 210 -3.83 10.77 -1.43
C LEU A 210 -2.94 9.53 -1.61
N MET A 211 -2.36 9.37 -2.81
CA MET A 211 -1.49 8.24 -3.11
C MET A 211 -0.20 8.27 -2.29
N LEU A 212 0.45 9.44 -2.19
CA LEU A 212 1.66 9.59 -1.39
C LEU A 212 1.41 9.27 0.08
N ALA A 213 0.27 9.70 0.65
CA ALA A 213 -0.11 9.33 2.00
C ALA A 213 -0.31 7.82 2.15
N ALA A 214 -1.06 7.19 1.25
CA ALA A 214 -1.29 5.73 1.30
C ALA A 214 0.00 4.92 1.19
N LEU A 215 0.91 5.29 0.28
CA LEU A 215 2.23 4.65 0.16
C LEU A 215 3.11 4.93 1.39
N ASN A 216 3.00 6.12 1.98
CA ASN A 216 3.72 6.46 3.21
C ASN A 216 3.27 5.60 4.40
N LEU A 217 1.98 5.26 4.51
CA LEU A 217 1.50 4.31 5.53
C LEU A 217 2.22 2.96 5.40
N VAL A 218 2.26 2.41 4.18
CA VAL A 218 2.89 1.10 3.91
C VAL A 218 4.38 1.14 4.20
N GLU A 219 5.08 2.18 3.76
CA GLU A 219 6.52 2.32 3.95
C GLU A 219 6.88 2.55 5.43
N CYS A 220 6.04 3.25 6.21
CA CYS A 220 6.23 3.41 7.65
C CYS A 220 6.05 2.09 8.41
N ILE A 221 5.04 1.30 8.05
CA ILE A 221 4.82 -0.03 8.63
C ILE A 221 6.02 -0.93 8.31
N ALA A 222 6.44 -0.96 7.05
CA ALA A 222 7.63 -1.71 6.64
C ALA A 222 8.90 -1.30 7.39
N GLU A 223 9.12 0.00 7.57
CA GLU A 223 10.31 0.55 8.24
C GLU A 223 10.33 0.22 9.74
N THR A 224 9.16 0.26 10.40
CA THR A 224 9.02 0.11 11.85
C THR A 224 8.65 -1.29 12.31
N ALA A 225 8.41 -2.19 11.36
CA ALA A 225 8.19 -3.60 11.57
C ALA A 225 9.20 -4.17 12.59
N PRO A 226 8.72 -4.76 13.71
CA PRO A 226 9.59 -5.38 14.68
C PRO A 226 10.41 -6.47 14.01
N ARG A 227 11.74 -6.29 14.02
CA ARG A 227 12.66 -7.28 13.48
C ARG A 227 12.57 -8.53 14.33
N THR A 228 12.31 -9.68 13.70
CA THR A 228 12.49 -10.97 14.35
C THR A 228 13.98 -11.18 14.57
N THR A 229 14.47 -10.77 15.74
CA THR A 229 15.74 -11.26 16.26
C THR A 229 15.58 -12.75 16.51
N LYS A 230 16.24 -13.58 15.70
CA LYS A 230 16.52 -14.96 16.06
C LYS A 230 17.59 -15.00 17.14
#